data_AF-A0A2W2CPP7-F1
#
_entry.id   AF-A0A2W2CPP7-F1
#
_cell.length_a   1.000
_cell.length_b   1.000
_cell.length_c   1.000
_cell.angle_alpha   90.00
_cell.angle_beta   90.00
_cell.angle_gamma   90.00
#
_symmetry.space_group_name_H-M   'P 1'
#
loop_
_entity.id
_entity.type
_entity.pdbx_description
1 polymer ?
#
loop_
_entity_poly.entity_id
_entity_poly.type
_entity_poly.pdbx_seq_one_letter_code
_entity_poly.pdbx_strand_id
1 'polypeptide(L)'
;MSRDGGVLDGFHVGWVPEGTGDAVSDFASEWEDVQFTTRVWERQTADGYRVDLRVHVLRGERLTDLDALRTFLAEYHERDLALWHLTDFPHDDGPGLLGEAQAFWLPAPGAAVNVLVDPERFDAVTLQTVARAVTPQRESERMSDTR
;
A
#
# COMPACT_ATOMS: atom_id res chain seq x y z
N MET A 1 0.45 11.37 18.39
CA MET A 1 -0.91 11.30 17.78
C MET A 1 -0.74 10.83 16.35
N SER A 2 -1.41 9.74 15.96
CA SER A 2 -1.45 9.31 14.56
C SER A 2 -2.24 10.29 13.70
N ARG A 3 -1.83 10.46 12.44
CA ARG A 3 -2.50 11.37 11.50
C ARG A 3 -3.19 10.62 10.37
N ASP A 4 -4.19 11.26 9.79
CA ASP A 4 -4.85 10.81 8.57
C ASP A 4 -3.91 10.95 7.38
N GLY A 5 -3.85 9.91 6.53
CA GLY A 5 -3.00 9.85 5.35
C GLY A 5 -3.70 10.28 4.06
N GLY A 6 -4.98 10.63 4.11
CA GLY A 6 -5.78 11.06 2.98
C GLY A 6 -6.15 9.94 2.01
N VAL A 7 -6.70 10.34 0.86
CA VAL A 7 -7.18 9.41 -0.16
C VAL A 7 -6.13 9.27 -1.27
N LEU A 8 -5.93 8.04 -1.73
CA LEU A 8 -5.03 7.66 -2.81
C LEU A 8 -5.78 6.67 -3.72
N ASP A 9 -6.11 7.10 -4.94
CA ASP A 9 -6.72 6.25 -5.98
C ASP A 9 -7.90 5.37 -5.49
N GLY A 10 -8.84 5.99 -4.78
CA GLY A 10 -10.03 5.31 -4.26
C GLY A 10 -9.82 4.52 -2.97
N PHE A 11 -8.64 4.60 -2.34
CA PHE A 11 -8.36 4.05 -1.01
C PHE A 11 -8.06 5.17 -0.02
N HIS A 12 -8.67 5.10 1.17
CA HIS A 12 -8.38 6.00 2.28
C HIS A 12 -7.28 5.39 3.15
N VAL A 13 -6.19 6.13 3.35
CA VAL A 13 -5.12 5.80 4.31
C VAL A 13 -5.50 6.40 5.66
N GLY A 14 -6.24 5.65 6.48
CA GLY A 14 -6.83 6.16 7.72
C GLY A 14 -5.84 6.33 8.88
N TRP A 15 -4.62 5.80 8.76
CA TRP A 15 -3.63 5.85 9.83
C TRP A 15 -2.20 5.92 9.29
N VAL A 16 -1.50 6.99 9.66
CA VAL A 16 -0.05 7.16 9.46
C VAL A 16 0.64 7.09 10.83
N PRO A 17 1.70 6.27 10.97
CA PRO A 17 2.40 6.10 12.23
C PRO A 17 2.93 7.42 12.80
N GLU A 18 2.99 7.49 14.13
CA GLU A 18 3.69 8.59 14.78
C GLU A 18 5.20 8.52 14.49
N GLY A 19 5.80 9.67 14.21
CA GLY A 19 7.22 9.76 13.84
C GLY A 19 7.51 9.56 12.34
N THR A 20 6.52 9.22 11.52
CA THR A 20 6.64 9.29 10.05
C THR A 20 6.86 10.74 9.60
N GLY A 21 7.84 10.97 8.73
CA GLY A 21 8.20 12.30 8.25
C GLY A 21 7.07 13.07 7.55
N ASP A 22 7.13 14.39 7.64
CA ASP A 22 6.04 15.28 7.20
C ASP A 22 6.01 15.55 5.70
N ALA A 23 7.10 15.29 4.97
CA ALA A 23 7.12 15.47 3.52
C ALA A 23 6.29 14.37 2.85
N VAL A 24 5.27 14.77 2.09
CA VAL A 24 4.37 13.84 1.40
C VAL A 24 4.39 14.14 -0.09
N SER A 25 4.60 13.11 -0.90
CA SER A 25 4.63 13.23 -2.35
C SER A 25 3.81 12.11 -3.01
N ASP A 26 3.06 12.48 -4.05
CA ASP A 26 2.31 11.54 -4.88
C ASP A 26 2.92 11.45 -6.27
N PHE A 27 2.93 10.25 -6.84
CA PHE A 27 3.39 10.02 -8.20
C PHE A 27 2.62 8.88 -8.86
N ALA A 28 2.50 9.00 -10.19
CA ALA A 28 1.96 7.97 -11.05
C ALA A 28 3.06 7.40 -11.94
N SER A 29 3.09 6.08 -12.12
CA SER A 29 4.02 5.40 -13.01
C SER A 29 3.38 4.14 -13.57
N GLU A 30 3.99 3.56 -14.60
CA GLU A 30 3.56 2.30 -15.19
C GLU A 30 4.75 1.37 -15.31
N TRP A 31 4.54 0.09 -15.02
CA TRP A 31 5.52 -0.97 -15.23
C TRP A 31 4.81 -2.27 -15.58
N GLU A 32 5.22 -2.91 -16.68
CA GLU A 32 4.59 -4.13 -17.21
C GLU A 32 3.05 -4.03 -17.23
N ASP A 33 2.51 -3.04 -17.94
CA ASP A 33 1.07 -2.75 -18.09
C ASP A 33 0.27 -2.57 -16.78
N VAL A 34 0.94 -2.41 -15.63
CA VAL A 34 0.31 -2.10 -14.35
C VAL A 34 0.58 -0.66 -14.00
N GLN A 35 -0.50 0.09 -13.79
CA GLN A 35 -0.47 1.47 -13.30
C GLN A 35 -0.24 1.46 -11.79
N PHE A 36 0.65 2.33 -11.34
CA PHE A 36 0.93 2.59 -9.94
C PHE A 36 0.47 4.01 -9.62
N THR A 37 -0.44 4.16 -8.67
CA THR A 37 -0.63 5.42 -7.95
C THR A 37 0.05 5.30 -6.59
N THR A 38 1.07 6.11 -6.35
CA THR A 38 1.92 5.97 -5.16
C THR A 38 1.88 7.23 -4.32
N ARG A 39 1.83 7.05 -2.99
CA ARG A 39 2.11 8.09 -2.00
C ARG A 39 3.30 7.67 -1.14
N VAL A 40 4.24 8.59 -0.95
CA VAL A 40 5.37 8.42 -0.02
C VAL A 40 5.30 9.45 1.08
N TRP A 41 5.72 9.03 2.28
CA TRP A 41 6.05 9.91 3.38
C TRP A 41 7.54 9.83 3.67
N GLU A 42 8.18 10.98 3.70
CA GLU A 42 9.62 11.10 3.77
C GLU A 42 10.03 12.00 4.94
N ARG A 43 11.15 11.63 5.57
CA ARG A 43 11.84 12.47 6.53
C ARG A 43 13.09 13.05 5.91
N GLN A 44 13.44 14.26 6.32
CA GLN A 44 14.74 14.83 6.03
C GLN A 44 15.79 14.24 6.96
N THR A 45 16.92 13.83 6.40
CA THR A 45 18.11 13.32 7.10
C THR A 45 19.32 14.15 6.70
N ALA A 46 20.46 13.94 7.38
CA ALA A 46 21.72 14.59 7.03
C ALA A 46 22.16 14.28 5.58
N ASP A 47 21.78 13.10 5.06
CA ASP A 47 22.20 12.60 3.75
C ASP A 47 21.13 12.82 2.65
N GLY A 48 20.05 13.55 2.94
CA GLY A 48 18.92 13.74 2.02
C GLY A 48 17.60 13.21 2.58
N TYR A 49 16.68 12.79 1.72
CA TYR A 49 15.37 12.26 2.15
C TYR A 49 15.41 10.74 2.30
N ARG A 50 14.70 10.22 3.30
CA ARG A 50 14.43 8.78 3.45
C ARG A 50 12.94 8.54 3.54
N VAL A 51 12.47 7.53 2.81
CA VAL A 51 11.07 7.09 2.81
C VAL A 51 10.81 6.28 4.06
N ASP A 52 9.87 6.76 4.87
CA ASP A 52 9.43 6.10 6.11
C ASP A 52 8.23 5.18 5.86
N LEU A 53 7.33 5.59 4.97
CA LEU A 53 6.11 4.88 4.59
C LEU A 53 5.84 5.09 3.10
N ARG A 54 5.40 4.04 2.43
CA ARG A 54 4.94 4.07 1.04
C ARG A 54 3.66 3.26 0.90
N VAL A 55 2.71 3.80 0.14
CA VAL A 55 1.49 3.10 -0.27
C VAL A 55 1.41 3.15 -1.78
N HIS A 56 1.25 2.00 -2.41
CA HIS A 56 0.90 1.84 -3.81
C HIS A 56 -0.53 1.35 -3.94
N VAL A 57 -1.29 1.96 -4.85
CA VAL A 57 -2.49 1.37 -5.45
C VAL A 57 -2.12 0.95 -6.87
N LEU A 58 -2.33 -0.33 -7.16
CA LEU A 58 -1.97 -0.95 -8.43
C LEU A 58 -3.23 -1.25 -9.23
N ARG A 59 -3.20 -0.97 -10.54
CA ARG A 59 -4.29 -1.30 -11.47
C ARG A 59 -3.75 -1.93 -12.74
N GLY A 60 -4.27 -3.11 -13.10
CA GLY A 60 -3.90 -3.78 -14.35
C GLY A 60 -4.49 -5.17 -14.47
N GLU A 61 -4.87 -5.56 -15.69
CA GLU A 61 -5.61 -6.81 -15.97
C GLU A 61 -4.86 -8.08 -15.55
N ARG A 62 -3.53 -8.03 -15.46
CA ARG A 62 -2.70 -9.16 -14.98
C ARG A 62 -2.79 -9.43 -13.48
N LEU A 63 -3.37 -8.54 -12.68
CA LEU A 63 -3.53 -8.72 -11.24
C LEU A 63 -4.79 -9.56 -10.93
N THR A 64 -4.81 -10.81 -11.38
CA THR A 64 -6.01 -11.66 -11.37
C THR A 64 -6.33 -12.25 -10.00
N ASP A 65 -5.30 -12.56 -9.24
CA ASP A 65 -5.37 -13.26 -7.95
C ASP A 65 -4.12 -12.93 -7.10
N LEU A 66 -4.07 -13.45 -5.87
CA LEU A 66 -3.00 -13.17 -4.93
C LEU A 66 -1.63 -13.72 -5.40
N ASP A 67 -1.61 -14.84 -6.12
CA ASP A 67 -0.37 -15.43 -6.64
C ASP A 67 0.19 -14.61 -7.82
N ALA A 68 -0.69 -14.13 -8.69
CA ALA A 68 -0.34 -13.20 -9.76
C ALA A 68 0.22 -11.88 -9.20
N LEU A 69 -0.42 -11.33 -8.15
CA LEU A 69 0.07 -10.14 -7.45
C LEU A 69 1.44 -10.39 -6.79
N ARG A 70 1.62 -11.52 -6.10
CA ARG A 70 2.90 -11.88 -5.49
C ARG A 70 4.00 -12.01 -6.54
N THR A 71 3.73 -12.67 -7.66
CA THR A 71 4.69 -12.84 -8.76
C THR A 71 5.07 -11.48 -9.34
N PHE A 72 4.08 -10.64 -9.63
CA PHE A 72 4.30 -9.29 -10.14
C PHE A 72 5.17 -8.43 -9.20
N LEU A 73 4.85 -8.44 -7.88
CA LEU A 73 5.62 -7.68 -6.90
C LEU A 73 7.04 -8.25 -6.70
N ALA A 74 7.22 -9.56 -6.86
CA ALA A 74 8.54 -10.17 -6.80
C ALA A 74 9.41 -9.65 -7.95
N GLU A 75 8.90 -9.64 -9.17
CA GLU A 75 9.61 -9.11 -10.33
C GLU A 75 9.89 -7.60 -10.18
N TYR A 76 8.88 -6.81 -9.81
CA TYR A 76 9.02 -5.36 -9.61
C TYR A 76 10.04 -4.99 -8.53
N HIS A 77 10.13 -5.79 -7.46
CA HIS A 77 11.09 -5.58 -6.38
C HIS A 77 12.41 -6.34 -6.57
N GLU A 78 12.62 -6.99 -7.71
CA GLU A 78 13.77 -7.85 -8.00
C GLU A 78 14.01 -8.91 -6.88
N ARG A 79 12.92 -9.45 -6.33
CA ARG A 79 12.94 -10.45 -5.26
C ARG A 79 12.83 -11.88 -5.79
N ASP A 80 13.59 -12.77 -5.17
CA ASP A 80 13.43 -14.21 -5.37
C ASP A 80 12.23 -14.75 -4.58
N LEU A 81 11.24 -15.29 -5.29
CA LEU A 81 10.03 -15.88 -4.70
C LEU A 81 10.33 -17.01 -3.70
N ALA A 82 11.41 -17.77 -3.91
CA ALA A 82 11.80 -18.89 -3.05
C ALA A 82 12.36 -18.42 -1.69
N LEU A 83 12.95 -17.22 -1.66
CA LEU A 83 13.52 -16.61 -0.46
C LEU A 83 12.58 -15.60 0.20
N TRP A 84 11.50 -15.23 -0.49
CA TRP A 84 10.57 -14.25 0.00
C TRP A 84 9.56 -14.86 0.97
N HIS A 85 9.93 -14.82 2.26
CA HIS A 85 9.10 -15.30 3.35
C HIS A 85 7.92 -14.36 3.61
N LEU A 86 6.72 -14.90 3.39
CA LEU A 86 5.45 -14.21 3.56
C LEU A 86 4.51 -15.08 4.39
N THR A 87 3.64 -14.44 5.14
CA THR A 87 2.57 -15.08 5.93
C THR A 87 1.22 -14.55 5.49
N ASP A 88 0.17 -15.35 5.71
CA ASP A 88 -1.19 -14.95 5.36
C ASP A 88 -1.60 -13.68 6.11
N PHE A 89 -2.15 -12.73 5.37
CA PHE A 89 -2.70 -11.50 5.88
C PHE A 89 -4.16 -11.39 5.47
N PRO A 90 -5.10 -11.85 6.31
CA PRO A 90 -6.52 -11.62 6.06
C PRO A 90 -6.82 -10.13 6.29
N HIS A 91 -6.88 -9.39 5.19
CA HIS A 91 -7.39 -8.03 5.15
C HIS A 91 -8.91 -8.06 4.97
N ASP A 92 -9.62 -7.08 5.52
CA ASP A 92 -11.09 -7.05 5.45
C ASP A 92 -11.60 -6.93 4.01
N ASP A 93 -10.77 -6.36 3.12
CA ASP A 93 -11.10 -6.16 1.70
C ASP A 93 -10.69 -7.30 0.78
N GLY A 94 -9.92 -8.29 1.25
CA GLY A 94 -9.48 -9.39 0.38
C GLY A 94 -8.28 -10.18 0.88
N PRO A 95 -7.89 -11.25 0.15
CA PRO A 95 -6.74 -12.05 0.50
C PRO A 95 -5.44 -11.24 0.32
N GLY A 96 -4.50 -11.42 1.25
CA GLY A 96 -3.24 -10.71 1.25
C GLY A 96 -2.10 -11.49 1.90
N LEU A 97 -0.90 -10.94 1.76
CA LEU A 97 0.33 -11.46 2.35
C LEU A 97 1.07 -10.36 3.11
N LEU A 98 1.74 -10.76 4.19
CA LEU A 98 2.54 -9.91 5.05
C LEU A 98 3.96 -10.46 5.15
N GLY A 99 4.94 -9.58 4.94
CA GLY A 99 6.35 -9.80 5.22
C GLY A 99 6.86 -8.87 6.31
N GLU A 100 8.19 -8.80 6.47
CA GLU A 100 8.84 -8.00 7.50
C GLU A 100 8.59 -6.49 7.34
N ALA A 101 8.70 -5.98 6.12
CA ALA A 101 8.64 -4.54 5.82
C ALA A 101 7.53 -4.17 4.81
N GLN A 102 6.67 -5.12 4.43
CA GLN A 102 5.59 -4.86 3.49
C GLN A 102 4.35 -5.75 3.73
N ALA A 103 3.19 -5.23 3.36
CA ALA A 103 1.92 -5.94 3.31
C ALA A 103 1.23 -5.61 1.99
N PHE A 104 0.63 -6.60 1.34
CA PHE A 104 -0.12 -6.39 0.11
C PHE A 104 -1.32 -7.31 0.01
N TRP A 105 -2.38 -6.84 -0.64
CA TRP A 105 -3.63 -7.58 -0.80
C TRP A 105 -4.33 -7.22 -2.11
N LEU A 106 -5.30 -8.06 -2.47
CA LEU A 106 -6.08 -7.92 -3.69
C LEU A 106 -7.56 -7.67 -3.35
N PRO A 107 -8.01 -6.41 -3.30
CA PRO A 107 -9.42 -6.08 -3.06
C PRO A 107 -10.38 -6.62 -4.13
N ALA A 108 -9.92 -6.68 -5.38
CA ALA A 108 -10.65 -7.24 -6.51
C ALA A 108 -9.68 -7.59 -7.65
N PRO A 109 -10.02 -8.52 -8.56
CA PRO A 109 -9.24 -8.74 -9.77
C PRO A 109 -9.02 -7.43 -10.52
N GLY A 110 -7.77 -7.18 -10.90
CA GLY A 110 -7.33 -5.95 -11.57
C GLY A 110 -6.93 -4.81 -10.65
N ALA A 111 -7.07 -4.95 -9.32
CA ALA A 111 -6.70 -3.92 -8.35
C ALA A 111 -6.00 -4.51 -7.12
N ALA A 112 -4.88 -3.91 -6.72
CA ALA A 112 -4.14 -4.32 -5.53
C ALA A 112 -3.66 -3.11 -4.71
N VAL A 113 -3.34 -3.35 -3.45
CA VAL A 113 -2.66 -2.37 -2.59
C VAL A 113 -1.39 -2.99 -2.05
N ASN A 114 -0.30 -2.20 -2.01
CA ASN A 114 0.97 -2.58 -1.41
C ASN A 114 1.45 -1.47 -0.47
N VAL A 115 1.68 -1.81 0.79
CA VAL A 115 2.14 -0.91 1.86
C VAL A 115 3.54 -1.34 2.26
N LEU A 116 4.49 -0.40 2.26
CA LEU A 116 5.87 -0.63 2.68
C LEU A 116 6.26 0.37 3.77
N VAL A 117 6.97 -0.10 4.79
CA VAL A 117 7.52 0.73 5.88
C VAL A 117 9.04 0.63 5.93
N ASP A 118 9.70 1.63 6.53
CA ASP A 118 11.11 1.53 6.92
C ASP A 118 11.25 0.56 8.13
N PRO A 119 11.82 -0.65 7.96
CA PRO A 119 11.91 -1.63 9.04
C PRO A 119 12.90 -1.24 10.14
N GLU A 120 13.78 -0.27 9.90
CA GLU A 120 14.64 0.29 10.96
C GLU A 120 13.83 1.14 11.95
N ARG A 121 12.60 1.53 11.58
CA ARG A 121 11.77 2.46 12.34
C ARG A 121 10.46 1.87 12.81
N PHE A 122 9.86 1.00 12.01
CA PHE A 122 8.53 0.47 12.24
C PHE A 122 8.56 -1.04 12.22
N ASP A 123 7.98 -1.63 13.26
CA ASP A 123 7.87 -3.07 13.40
C ASP A 123 6.69 -3.64 12.59
N ALA A 124 6.61 -4.98 12.56
CA ALA A 124 5.54 -5.70 11.87
C ALA A 124 4.14 -5.37 12.43
N VAL A 125 4.02 -4.95 13.70
CA VAL A 125 2.74 -4.54 14.30
C VAL A 125 2.30 -3.20 13.72
N THR A 126 3.24 -2.26 13.59
CA THR A 126 3.00 -0.96 12.95
C THR A 126 2.60 -1.14 11.49
N LEU A 127 3.33 -1.95 10.73
CA LEU A 127 2.99 -2.28 9.34
C LEU A 127 1.57 -2.84 9.22
N GLN A 128 1.20 -3.82 10.05
CA GLN A 128 -0.16 -4.38 10.06
C GLN A 128 -1.21 -3.33 10.40
N THR A 129 -0.91 -2.41 11.31
CA THR A 129 -1.82 -1.33 11.69
C THR A 129 -2.03 -0.36 10.53
N VAL A 130 -0.97 0.04 9.82
CA VAL A 130 -1.09 0.86 8.60
C VAL A 130 -1.92 0.12 7.56
N ALA A 131 -1.56 -1.13 7.24
CA ALA A 131 -2.21 -1.90 6.20
C ALA A 131 -3.72 -2.01 6.45
N ARG A 132 -4.13 -2.36 7.68
CA ARG A 132 -5.54 -2.46 8.09
C ARG A 132 -6.29 -1.13 8.05
N ALA A 133 -5.58 0.00 8.14
CA ALA A 133 -6.17 1.31 8.04
C ALA A 133 -6.30 1.81 6.60
N VAL A 134 -5.79 1.07 5.61
CA VAL A 134 -6.00 1.38 4.20
C VAL A 134 -7.24 0.65 3.71
N THR A 135 -8.33 1.39 3.54
CA THR A 135 -9.62 0.82 3.16
C THR A 135 -10.17 1.49 1.91
N PRO A 136 -10.94 0.80 1.05
CA PRO A 136 -11.68 1.43 -0.03
C PRO A 136 -12.46 2.64 0.48
N GLN A 137 -12.28 3.78 -0.17
CA GLN A 137 -13.12 4.93 0.07
C GLN A 137 -14.53 4.53 -0.36
N ARG A 138 -15.43 4.36 0.62
CA ARG A 138 -16.85 4.23 0.30
C ARG A 138 -17.25 5.52 -0.39
N GLU A 139 -17.67 5.42 -1.64
CA GLU A 139 -18.41 6.52 -2.26
C GLU A 139 -19.56 6.82 -1.29
N SER A 140 -19.54 8.00 -0.68
CA SER A 140 -20.77 8.52 -0.10
C SER A 140 -21.74 8.55 -1.26
N GLU A 141 -22.73 7.67 -1.24
CA GLU A 141 -23.86 7.70 -2.16
C GLU A 141 -24.42 9.14 -2.15
N ARG A 142 -23.94 9.98 -3.07
CA ARG A 142 -24.72 11.12 -3.55
C ARG A 142 -25.76 10.57 -4.52
N MET A 143 -26.59 9.67 -4.02
CA MET A 143 -28.01 9.65 -4.35
C MET A 143 -28.62 10.91 -3.71
N SER A 144 -28.38 12.05 -4.34
CA SER A 144 -29.36 13.12 -4.32
C SER A 144 -30.52 12.62 -5.18
N ASP A 145 -31.37 11.82 -4.56
CA ASP A 145 -32.63 11.42 -5.12
C ASP A 145 -33.56 12.63 -5.14
N THR A 146 -34.16 12.86 -6.31
CA THR A 146 -35.43 13.57 -6.54
C THR A 146 -35.49 15.09 -6.28
N ARG A 147 -35.54 15.87 -7.38
CA ARG A 147 -36.80 16.48 -7.84
C ARG A 147 -36.77 16.90 -9.30
#